data_AF-W9SXM6-F1
#
_entry.id   AF-W9SXM6-F1
#
_cell.length_a   1.000
_cell.length_b   1.000
_cell.length_c   1.000
_cell.angle_alpha   90.00
_cell.angle_beta   90.00
_cell.angle_gamma   90.00
#
_symmetry.space_group_name_H-M   'P 1'
#
loop_
_entity.id
_entity.type
_entity.pdbx_description
1 polymer ?
#
loop_
_entity_poly.entity_id
_entity_poly.type
_entity_poly.pdbx_seq_one_letter_code
_entity_poly.pdbx_strand_id
1 'polypeptide(L)'
;MQNQGAGLRQLLGLIQASCRRAAEHAALSALREPLERHVARLAEVTQALLGDLAAGQVNQALANSALYLKVFGHAVIGWRWLEQALRAERGLAEGNPADADFYRGKLQAARYFLTWEVPACQHELALLHSRDDTCLAMRDAWF
;
A
#
# COMPACT_ATOMS: atom_id res chain seq x y z
N MET A 1 -1.02 5.14 21.76
CA MET A 1 -1.62 4.65 20.50
C MET A 1 -3.13 4.85 20.52
N GLN A 2 -3.72 5.48 19.51
CA GLN A 2 -5.18 5.68 19.43
C GLN A 2 -5.88 4.31 19.30
N ASN A 3 -6.75 3.98 20.27
CA ASN A 3 -7.53 2.74 20.35
C ASN A 3 -6.75 1.44 20.02
N GLN A 4 -5.53 1.30 20.55
CA GLN A 4 -4.67 0.12 20.37
C GLN A 4 -4.46 -0.29 18.88
N GLY A 5 -4.53 0.65 17.92
CA GLY A 5 -4.35 0.33 16.50
C GLY A 5 -5.55 -0.35 15.82
N ALA A 6 -6.76 -0.30 16.42
CA ALA A 6 -7.95 -0.93 15.87
C ALA A 6 -8.26 -0.50 14.43
N GLY A 7 -8.10 0.79 14.11
CA GLY A 7 -8.31 1.31 12.75
C GLY A 7 -7.36 0.70 11.72
N LEU A 8 -6.08 0.53 12.08
CA LEU A 8 -5.09 -0.10 11.21
C LEU A 8 -5.43 -1.58 10.96
N ARG A 9 -5.77 -2.33 12.02
CA ARG A 9 -6.19 -3.73 11.88
C ARG A 9 -7.41 -3.88 10.97
N GLN A 10 -8.40 -3.00 11.14
CA GLN A 10 -9.60 -3.01 10.31
C GLN A 10 -9.27 -2.73 8.85
N LEU A 11 -8.45 -1.71 8.57
CA LEU A 11 -8.02 -1.39 7.22
C LEU A 11 -7.29 -2.57 6.56
N LEU A 12 -6.31 -3.16 7.24
CA LEU A 12 -5.56 -4.32 6.72
C LEU A 12 -6.50 -5.50 6.43
N GLY A 13 -7.47 -5.75 7.31
CA GLY A 13 -8.49 -6.78 7.10
C GLY A 13 -9.35 -6.54 5.86
N LEU A 14 -9.73 -5.29 5.59
CA LEU A 14 -10.46 -4.90 4.38
C LEU A 14 -9.63 -5.10 3.12
N ILE A 15 -8.34 -4.70 3.13
CA ILE A 15 -7.46 -4.90 1.97
C ILE A 15 -7.30 -6.39 1.68
N GLN A 16 -7.02 -7.20 2.71
CA GLN A 16 -6.89 -8.65 2.57
C GLN A 16 -8.19 -9.29 2.04
N ALA A 17 -9.35 -8.82 2.48
CA ALA A 17 -10.63 -9.31 1.96
C ALA A 17 -10.82 -8.99 0.47
N SER A 18 -10.41 -7.80 0.03
CA SER A 18 -10.41 -7.43 -1.39
C SER A 18 -9.44 -8.28 -2.21
N CYS A 19 -8.23 -8.55 -1.70
CA CYS A 19 -7.27 -9.43 -2.37
C CYS A 19 -7.80 -10.87 -2.50
N ARG A 20 -8.46 -11.41 -1.46
CA ARG A 20 -9.12 -12.72 -1.54
C ARG A 20 -10.21 -12.77 -2.61
N ARG A 21 -11.08 -11.76 -2.67
CA ARG A 21 -12.09 -11.65 -3.74
C ARG A 21 -11.43 -11.56 -5.12
N ALA A 22 -10.34 -10.82 -5.26
CA ALA A 22 -9.60 -10.73 -6.51
C ALA A 22 -8.94 -12.04 -6.93
N ALA A 23 -8.61 -12.93 -5.98
CA ALA A 23 -8.06 -14.24 -6.28
C ALA A 23 -9.06 -15.18 -7.00
N GLU A 24 -10.37 -14.91 -6.89
CA GLU A 24 -11.42 -15.62 -7.62
C GLU A 24 -11.42 -15.28 -9.13
N HIS A 25 -10.72 -14.21 -9.52
CA HIS A 25 -10.61 -13.76 -10.91
C HIS A 25 -9.15 -13.87 -11.40
N ALA A 26 -8.85 -14.89 -12.22
CA ALA A 26 -7.49 -15.11 -12.73
C ALA A 26 -6.90 -13.88 -13.44
N ALA A 27 -7.73 -13.08 -14.11
CA ALA A 27 -7.34 -11.83 -14.77
C ALA A 27 -6.78 -10.75 -13.81
N LEU A 28 -7.14 -10.82 -12.52
CA LEU A 28 -6.74 -9.85 -11.50
C LEU A 28 -5.51 -10.28 -10.68
N SER A 29 -4.98 -11.49 -10.88
CA SER A 29 -3.81 -11.98 -10.12
C SER A 29 -2.62 -11.03 -10.22
N ALA A 30 -2.28 -10.60 -11.44
CA ALA A 30 -1.19 -9.66 -11.67
C ALA A 30 -1.40 -8.28 -11.00
N LEU A 31 -2.66 -7.93 -10.68
CA LEU A 31 -3.00 -6.67 -10.02
C LEU A 31 -2.97 -6.79 -8.50
N ARG A 32 -3.44 -7.92 -7.93
CA ARG A 32 -3.47 -8.10 -6.46
C ARG A 32 -2.09 -8.39 -5.87
N GLU A 33 -1.24 -9.16 -6.56
CA GLU A 33 0.02 -9.66 -6.00
C GLU A 33 1.03 -8.56 -5.62
N PRO A 34 1.22 -7.49 -6.42
CA PRO A 34 2.04 -6.36 -5.99
C PRO A 34 1.49 -5.68 -4.72
N LEU A 35 0.17 -5.50 -4.63
CA LEU A 35 -0.47 -4.90 -3.45
C LEU A 35 -0.31 -5.78 -2.22
N GLU A 36 -0.51 -7.10 -2.35
CA GLU A 36 -0.31 -8.05 -1.24
C GLU A 36 1.11 -7.97 -0.68
N ARG A 37 2.12 -8.00 -1.56
CA ARG A 37 3.53 -7.87 -1.16
C ARG A 37 3.80 -6.52 -0.48
N HIS A 38 3.28 -5.43 -1.05
CA HIS A 38 3.44 -4.08 -0.51
C HIS A 38 2.83 -3.95 0.89
N VAL A 39 1.60 -4.45 1.08
CA VAL A 39 0.90 -4.38 2.36
C VAL A 39 1.57 -5.28 3.41
N ALA A 40 2.05 -6.47 3.04
CA ALA A 40 2.80 -7.32 3.95
C ALA A 40 4.07 -6.62 4.46
N ARG A 41 4.86 -6.04 3.53
CA ARG A 41 6.09 -5.31 3.88
C ARG A 41 5.80 -4.06 4.71
N LEU A 42 4.75 -3.32 4.36
CA LEU A 42 4.30 -2.17 5.14
C LEU A 42 3.92 -2.59 6.57
N ALA A 43 3.21 -3.69 6.75
CA ALA A 43 2.84 -4.18 8.09
C ALA A 43 4.07 -4.52 8.94
N GLU A 44 5.09 -5.18 8.36
CA GLU A 44 6.38 -5.44 9.03
C GLU A 44 7.04 -4.13 9.49
N VAL A 45 7.17 -3.16 8.58
CA VAL A 45 7.76 -1.85 8.87
C VAL A 45 6.98 -1.12 9.97
N THR A 46 5.65 -1.08 9.87
CA THR A 46 4.79 -0.42 10.86
C THR A 46 4.97 -1.05 12.24
N GLN A 47 4.99 -2.38 12.36
CA GLN A 47 5.17 -3.05 13.64
C GLN A 47 6.52 -2.73 14.27
N ALA A 48 7.58 -2.76 13.47
CA ALA A 48 8.91 -2.46 13.95
C ALA A 48 9.02 -0.99 14.41
N LEU A 49 8.48 -0.03 13.65
CA LEU A 49 8.49 1.40 14.05
C LEU A 49 7.66 1.65 15.31
N LEU A 50 6.54 0.95 15.49
CA LEU A 50 5.76 1.01 16.73
C LEU A 50 6.54 0.44 17.93
N GLY A 51 7.36 -0.59 17.71
CA GLY A 51 8.29 -1.12 18.71
C GLY A 51 9.33 -0.08 19.14
N ASP A 52 9.97 0.57 18.17
CA ASP A 52 10.96 1.63 18.42
C ASP A 52 10.34 2.80 19.21
N LEU A 53 9.12 3.21 18.84
CA LEU A 53 8.35 4.23 19.59
C LEU A 53 8.05 3.81 21.02
N ALA A 54 7.65 2.55 21.25
CA ALA A 54 7.38 2.02 22.58
C ALA A 54 8.66 1.93 23.44
N ALA A 55 9.81 1.73 22.82
CA ALA A 55 11.13 1.73 23.45
C ALA A 55 11.70 3.15 23.68
N GLY A 56 10.99 4.20 23.29
CA GLY A 56 11.40 5.60 23.47
C GLY A 56 12.34 6.14 22.38
N GLN A 57 12.58 5.40 21.30
CA GLN A 57 13.42 5.80 20.16
C GLN A 57 12.66 6.71 19.18
N VAL A 58 12.02 7.76 19.71
CA VAL A 58 11.03 8.57 18.99
C VAL A 58 11.62 9.26 17.75
N ASN A 59 12.81 9.87 17.87
CA ASN A 59 13.42 10.59 16.76
C ASN A 59 13.79 9.67 15.59
N GLN A 60 14.35 8.49 15.87
CA GLN A 60 14.70 7.51 14.84
C GLN A 60 13.45 6.95 14.16
N ALA A 61 12.42 6.62 14.93
CA ALA A 61 11.17 6.09 14.39
C ALA A 61 10.41 7.10 13.51
N LEU A 62 10.56 8.40 13.78
CA LEU A 62 9.85 9.47 13.07
C LEU A 62 10.69 10.18 11.99
N ALA A 63 12.00 9.91 11.92
CA ALA A 63 12.95 10.56 11.00
C ALA A 63 12.49 10.53 9.54
N ASN A 64 11.88 9.42 9.12
CA ASN A 64 11.42 9.19 7.74
C ASN A 64 9.89 9.12 7.62
N SER A 65 9.16 9.81 8.51
CA SER A 65 7.68 9.77 8.56
C SER A 65 7.00 10.17 7.26
N ALA A 66 7.58 11.09 6.46
CA ALA A 66 7.06 11.44 5.13
C ALA A 66 7.12 10.25 4.16
N LEU A 67 8.21 9.47 4.17
CA LEU A 67 8.33 8.24 3.38
C LEU A 67 7.31 7.21 3.85
N TYR A 68 7.11 7.07 5.17
CA TYR A 68 6.08 6.20 5.73
C TYR A 68 4.68 6.56 5.21
N LEU A 69 4.32 7.85 5.23
CA LEU A 69 3.02 8.31 4.71
C LEU A 69 2.88 8.05 3.20
N LYS A 70 3.94 8.21 2.42
CA LYS A 70 3.94 7.88 0.98
C LYS A 70 3.61 6.40 0.76
N VAL A 71 4.35 5.50 1.39
CA VAL A 71 4.16 4.05 1.18
C VAL A 71 2.80 3.57 1.71
N PHE A 72 2.33 4.16 2.81
CA PHE A 72 0.99 3.89 3.34
C PHE A 72 -0.11 4.37 2.38
N GLY A 73 0.05 5.56 1.80
CA GLY A 73 -0.86 6.09 0.79
C GLY A 73 -0.99 5.18 -0.43
N HIS A 74 0.13 4.61 -0.90
CA HIS A 74 0.12 3.67 -2.03
C HIS A 74 -0.62 2.37 -1.71
N ALA A 75 -0.55 1.88 -0.46
CA ALA A 75 -1.36 0.74 -0.02
C ALA A 75 -2.86 1.06 -0.10
N VAL A 76 -3.28 2.23 0.39
CA VAL A 76 -4.70 2.63 0.40
C VAL A 76 -5.22 2.87 -1.01
N ILE A 77 -4.51 3.65 -1.83
CA ILE A 77 -4.95 3.95 -3.20
C ILE A 77 -4.88 2.70 -4.09
N GLY A 78 -3.86 1.85 -3.92
CA GLY A 78 -3.78 0.56 -4.60
C GLY A 78 -4.97 -0.33 -4.27
N TRP A 79 -5.36 -0.39 -2.99
CA TRP A 79 -6.59 -1.09 -2.59
C TRP A 79 -7.84 -0.53 -3.25
N ARG A 80 -7.99 0.81 -3.34
CA ARG A 80 -9.13 1.42 -4.04
C ARG A 80 -9.16 1.06 -5.52
N TRP A 81 -8.01 0.99 -6.19
CA TRP A 81 -7.91 0.53 -7.57
C TRP A 81 -8.27 -0.95 -7.73
N LEU A 82 -7.85 -1.81 -6.80
CA LEU A 82 -8.21 -3.22 -6.82
C LEU A 82 -9.73 -3.42 -6.65
N GLU A 83 -10.37 -2.65 -5.75
CA GLU A 83 -11.83 -2.65 -5.62
C GLU A 83 -12.51 -2.21 -6.92
N GLN A 84 -12.00 -1.19 -7.60
CA GLN A 84 -12.55 -0.76 -8.89
C GLN A 84 -12.34 -1.83 -9.98
N ALA A 85 -11.19 -2.50 -10.01
CA ALA A 85 -10.92 -3.59 -10.95
C ALA A 85 -11.91 -4.75 -10.75
N LEU A 86 -12.18 -5.15 -9.51
CA LEU A 86 -13.22 -6.14 -9.17
C LEU A 86 -14.60 -5.75 -9.72
N ARG A 87 -14.99 -4.48 -9.59
CA ARG A 87 -16.28 -4.01 -10.15
C ARG A 87 -16.26 -3.96 -11.67
N ALA A 88 -15.13 -3.62 -12.28
CA ALA A 88 -14.98 -3.58 -13.73
C ALA A 88 -15.04 -4.96 -14.37
N GLU A 89 -14.39 -5.97 -13.78
CA GLU A 89 -14.51 -7.37 -14.21
C GLU A 89 -15.97 -7.85 -14.17
N ARG A 90 -16.66 -7.57 -13.06
CA ARG A 90 -18.09 -7.89 -12.93
C ARG A 90 -18.94 -7.15 -13.96
N GLY A 91 -18.66 -5.86 -14.18
CA GLY A 91 -19.35 -5.04 -15.17
C GLY A 91 -19.16 -5.53 -16.61
N LEU A 92 -17.99 -6.08 -16.95
CA LEU A 92 -17.74 -6.70 -18.25
C LEU A 92 -18.46 -8.04 -18.41
N ALA A 93 -18.64 -8.80 -17.33
CA ALA A 93 -19.31 -10.10 -17.37
C ALA A 93 -20.84 -9.97 -17.39
N GLU A 94 -21.41 -9.02 -16.65
CA GLU A 94 -22.86 -8.93 -16.38
C GLU A 94 -23.52 -7.66 -16.95
N GLY A 95 -22.72 -6.68 -17.40
CA GLY A 95 -23.20 -5.32 -17.70
C GLY A 95 -23.59 -5.07 -19.15
N ASN A 96 -23.93 -3.81 -19.44
CA ASN A 96 -24.28 -3.36 -20.79
C ASN A 96 -23.01 -3.32 -21.67
N PRO A 97 -23.02 -3.94 -22.86
CA PRO A 97 -21.89 -3.86 -23.81
C PRO A 97 -21.44 -2.44 -24.14
N ALA A 98 -22.33 -1.44 -24.07
CA ALA A 98 -21.97 -0.03 -24.28
C ALA A 98 -20.98 0.53 -23.25
N ASP A 99 -20.89 -0.09 -22.05
CA ASP A 99 -19.97 0.35 -20.98
C ASP A 99 -18.61 -0.36 -21.03
N ALA A 100 -18.40 -1.26 -22.01
CA ALA A 100 -17.21 -2.12 -22.06
C ALA A 100 -15.89 -1.34 -22.06
N ASP A 101 -15.82 -0.25 -22.81
CA ASP A 101 -14.60 0.56 -22.91
C ASP A 101 -14.31 1.34 -21.62
N PHE A 102 -15.35 1.76 -20.89
CA PHE A 102 -15.19 2.38 -19.57
C PHE A 102 -14.58 1.38 -18.57
N TYR A 103 -15.08 0.14 -18.53
CA TYR A 103 -14.54 -0.88 -17.64
C TYR A 103 -13.12 -1.30 -18.01
N ARG A 104 -12.82 -1.44 -19.31
CA ARG A 104 -11.44 -1.68 -19.79
C ARG A 104 -10.51 -0.54 -19.38
N GLY A 105 -10.96 0.71 -19.47
CA GLY A 105 -10.21 1.88 -18.99
C GLY A 105 -9.92 1.80 -17.49
N LYS A 106 -10.89 1.39 -16.67
CA LYS A 106 -10.68 1.17 -15.22
C LYS A 106 -9.66 0.07 -14.95
N LEU A 107 -9.71 -1.04 -15.67
CA LEU A 107 -8.74 -2.12 -15.54
C LEU A 107 -7.33 -1.69 -15.95
N GLN A 108 -7.21 -0.89 -17.01
CA GLN A 108 -5.91 -0.36 -17.45
C GLN A 108 -5.32 0.62 -16.44
N ALA A 109 -6.14 1.51 -15.86
CA ALA A 109 -5.68 2.43 -14.82
C ALA A 109 -5.28 1.69 -13.53
N ALA A 110 -6.07 0.67 -13.13
CA ALA A 110 -5.72 -0.20 -12.02
C ALA A 110 -4.41 -0.95 -12.28
N ARG A 111 -4.20 -1.44 -13.51
CA ARG A 111 -2.94 -2.06 -13.93
C ARG A 111 -1.76 -1.12 -13.76
N TYR A 112 -1.83 0.08 -14.34
CA TYR A 112 -0.79 1.08 -14.16
C TYR A 112 -0.47 1.29 -12.69
N PHE A 113 -1.45 1.61 -11.85
CA PHE A 113 -1.17 1.92 -10.46
C PHE A 113 -0.60 0.71 -9.69
N LEU A 114 -1.19 -0.47 -9.85
CA LEU A 114 -0.82 -1.65 -9.06
C LEU A 114 0.48 -2.29 -9.54
N THR A 115 0.81 -2.24 -10.83
CA THR A 115 2.02 -2.88 -11.36
C THR A 115 3.17 -1.91 -11.61
N TRP A 116 2.92 -0.59 -11.60
CA TRP A 116 3.95 0.44 -11.82
C TRP A 116 4.18 1.30 -10.57
N GLU A 117 3.14 1.94 -10.03
CA GLU A 117 3.27 2.88 -8.91
C GLU A 117 3.51 2.19 -7.57
N VAL A 118 2.76 1.13 -7.26
CA VAL A 118 2.91 0.41 -5.99
C VAL A 118 4.33 -0.18 -5.83
N PRO A 119 4.91 -0.88 -6.83
CA PRO A 119 6.27 -1.39 -6.73
C PRO A 119 7.35 -0.30 -6.60
N ALA A 120 7.10 0.92 -7.07
CA ALA A 120 8.06 2.02 -6.95
C ALA A 120 8.38 2.37 -5.48
N CYS A 121 7.49 2.03 -4.53
CA CYS A 121 7.69 2.25 -3.10
C CYS A 121 8.69 1.30 -2.41
N GLN A 122 9.29 0.35 -3.14
CA GLN A 122 10.21 -0.64 -2.54
C GLN A 122 11.43 0.02 -1.90
N HIS A 123 11.94 1.10 -2.48
CA HIS A 123 13.10 1.82 -1.95
C HIS A 123 12.78 2.47 -0.60
N GLU A 124 11.67 3.19 -0.50
CA GLU A 124 11.23 3.82 0.74
C GLU A 124 10.94 2.78 1.84
N LEU A 125 10.33 1.64 1.48
CA LEU A 125 10.13 0.54 2.42
C LEU A 125 11.47 -0.01 2.94
N ALA A 126 12.51 -0.06 2.11
CA ALA A 126 13.85 -0.49 2.53
C ALA A 126 14.48 0.51 3.53
N LEU A 127 14.41 1.81 3.24
CA LEU A 127 14.91 2.87 4.14
C LEU A 127 14.20 2.86 5.50
N LEU A 128 12.86 2.68 5.48
CA LEU A 128 12.07 2.58 6.71
C LEU A 128 12.40 1.30 7.48
N HIS A 129 12.64 0.20 6.78
CA HIS A 129 13.01 -1.07 7.41
C HIS A 129 14.39 -1.01 8.07
N SER A 130 15.38 -0.36 7.44
CA SER A 130 16.72 -0.21 8.00
C SER A 130 16.85 0.87 9.07
N ARG A 131 15.81 1.67 9.32
CA ARG A 131 15.87 2.89 10.15
C ARG A 131 16.97 3.82 9.68
N ASP A 132 17.04 4.04 8.36
CA ASP A 132 18.06 4.91 7.76
C ASP A 132 18.10 6.27 8.47
N ASP A 133 19.27 6.62 9.01
CA ASP A 133 19.46 7.81 9.83
C ASP A 133 20.15 8.94 9.07
N THR A 134 20.34 8.82 7.75
CA THR A 134 21.09 9.80 6.94
C THR A 134 20.57 11.22 7.15
N CYS A 135 19.24 11.41 7.11
CA CYS A 135 18.61 12.70 7.34
C CYS A 135 18.61 13.11 8.81
N LEU A 136 18.57 12.16 9.75
CA LEU A 136 18.56 12.42 11.19
C LEU A 136 19.94 12.80 11.73
N ALA A 137 21.00 12.20 11.19
CA ALA A 137 22.39 12.41 11.60
C ALA A 137 22.99 13.70 11.01
N MET A 138 22.25 14.38 10.12
CA MET A 138 22.63 15.66 9.55
C MET A 138 22.97 16.69 10.63
N ARG A 139 23.99 17.52 10.38
CA ARG A 139 24.39 18.61 11.28
C ARG A 139 24.45 19.92 10.52
N ASP A 140 24.00 20.99 11.15
CA ASP A 140 24.02 22.33 10.57
C ASP A 140 25.43 22.74 10.12
N ALA A 141 26.48 22.38 10.87
CA ALA A 141 27.86 22.73 10.54
C ALA A 141 28.43 22.08 9.26
N TRP A 142 27.67 21.19 8.59
CA TRP A 142 28.08 20.55 7.33
C TRP A 142 27.54 21.26 6.07
N PHE A 143 26.67 22.27 6.24
CA PHE A 143 25.96 22.98 5.16
C PHE A 143 25.95 24.51 5.41
#